data_AF-A0A352HSZ1-F1
#
_entry.id   AF-A0A352HSZ1-F1
#
_cell.length_a   1.000
_cell.length_b   1.000
_cell.length_c   1.000
_cell.angle_alpha   90.00
_cell.angle_beta   90.00
_cell.angle_gamma   90.00
#
_symmetry.space_group_name_H-M   'P 1'
#
loop_
_entity.id
_entity.type
_entity.pdbx_description
1 polymer ?
#
loop_
_entity_poly.entity_id
_entity_poly.type
_entity_poly.pdbx_seq_one_letter_code
_entity_poly.pdbx_strand_id
1 'polypeptide(L)'
;MKKIFLTLALLGSMCGFAAAEEPDAVRIKPVAGDEVVILFTANPEVTYTATGVTVSSTQDPVSFDFDDIDFIDFVKSNSVQEVAGTSISMRVTPQALIIENAEPGSSLAVFALDGRTLLNTSIPDTSYSIDRSRLAKGVYIVKINKTTFKISL
;
A
#
# COMPACT_ATOMS: atom_id res chain seq x y z
N MET A 1 -48.38 -38.13 -20.44
CA MET A 1 -47.17 -37.49 -20.99
C MET A 1 -47.06 -35.97 -20.72
N LYS A 2 -48.00 -35.33 -20.02
CA LYS A 2 -47.99 -33.86 -19.76
C LYS A 2 -47.27 -33.43 -18.47
N LYS A 3 -46.90 -34.37 -17.58
CA LYS A 3 -46.29 -34.07 -16.27
C LYS A 3 -44.75 -34.08 -16.26
N ILE A 4 -44.12 -34.58 -17.33
CA ILE A 4 -42.65 -34.65 -17.47
C ILE A 4 -42.08 -33.40 -18.14
N PHE A 5 -42.88 -32.67 -18.93
CA PHE A 5 -42.46 -31.42 -19.55
C PHE A 5 -42.36 -30.25 -18.57
N LEU A 6 -43.08 -30.29 -17.45
CA LEU A 6 -43.08 -29.17 -16.48
C LEU A 6 -41.79 -29.14 -15.64
N THR A 7 -41.16 -30.29 -15.40
CA THR A 7 -39.96 -30.39 -14.57
C THR A 7 -38.69 -29.95 -15.30
N LEU A 8 -38.67 -30.07 -16.64
CA LEU A 8 -37.51 -29.67 -17.46
C LEU A 8 -37.47 -28.15 -17.71
N ALA A 9 -38.61 -27.46 -17.63
CA ALA A 9 -38.69 -26.01 -17.76
C ALA A 9 -38.23 -25.25 -16.49
N LEU A 10 -38.24 -25.91 -15.32
CA LEU A 10 -37.87 -25.27 -14.04
C LEU A 10 -36.35 -25.32 -13.77
N LEU A 11 -35.59 -26.17 -14.47
CA LEU A 11 -34.12 -26.26 -14.34
C LEU A 11 -33.37 -25.18 -15.14
N GLY A 12 -34.02 -24.53 -16.11
CA GLY A 12 -33.39 -23.51 -16.98
C GLY A 12 -33.29 -22.11 -16.37
N SER A 13 -33.95 -21.85 -15.24
CA SER A 13 -34.08 -20.51 -14.66
C SER A 13 -32.96 -20.16 -13.66
N MET A 14 -32.00 -21.05 -13.43
CA MET A 14 -30.91 -20.86 -12.48
C MET A 14 -29.63 -20.37 -13.16
N CYS A 15 -29.73 -19.63 -14.27
CA CYS A 15 -28.64 -18.73 -14.64
C CYS A 15 -28.74 -17.54 -13.68
N GLY A 16 -28.24 -17.72 -12.46
CA GLY A 16 -27.99 -16.61 -11.55
C GLY A 16 -27.17 -15.59 -12.33
N PHE A 17 -27.75 -14.40 -12.52
CA PHE A 17 -26.98 -13.23 -12.88
C PHE A 17 -25.98 -13.05 -11.75
N ALA A 18 -24.77 -13.61 -11.89
CA ALA A 18 -23.65 -13.14 -11.12
C ALA A 18 -23.57 -11.65 -11.45
N ALA A 19 -23.93 -10.80 -10.48
CA ALA A 19 -23.75 -9.37 -10.63
C ALA A 19 -22.28 -9.17 -11.00
N ALA A 20 -22.03 -8.64 -12.20
CA ALA A 20 -20.67 -8.27 -12.57
C ALA A 20 -20.23 -7.24 -11.53
N GLU A 21 -19.24 -7.59 -10.72
CA GLU A 21 -18.71 -6.68 -9.72
C GLU A 21 -18.15 -5.46 -10.45
N GLU A 22 -18.69 -4.27 -10.14
CA GLU A 22 -18.28 -3.04 -10.78
C GLU A 22 -16.81 -2.75 -10.45
N PRO A 23 -15.95 -2.54 -11.46
CA PRO A 23 -14.55 -2.22 -11.22
C PRO A 23 -14.44 -0.92 -10.43
N ASP A 24 -13.44 -0.84 -9.56
CA ASP A 24 -13.16 0.35 -8.75
C ASP A 24 -11.71 0.83 -8.86
N ALA A 25 -10.94 0.28 -9.80
CA ALA A 25 -9.57 0.66 -10.06
C ALA A 25 -9.17 0.51 -11.53
N VAL A 26 -8.21 1.33 -11.96
CA VAL A 26 -7.39 1.09 -13.16
C VAL A 26 -6.20 0.25 -12.75
N ARG A 27 -5.89 -0.79 -13.51
CA ARG A 27 -4.66 -1.56 -13.36
C ARG A 27 -3.83 -1.48 -14.64
N ILE A 28 -2.53 -1.30 -14.44
CA ILE A 28 -1.50 -1.33 -15.48
C ILE A 28 -0.57 -2.49 -15.14
N LYS A 29 -0.42 -3.43 -16.07
CA LYS A 29 0.58 -4.50 -15.98
C LYS A 29 1.76 -4.14 -16.87
N PRO A 30 2.93 -3.81 -16.31
CA PRO A 30 4.14 -3.69 -17.10
C PRO A 30 4.60 -5.06 -17.61
N VAL A 31 5.30 -5.09 -18.76
CA VAL A 31 5.94 -6.30 -19.30
C VAL A 31 6.91 -6.91 -18.27
N ALA A 32 7.59 -6.06 -17.50
CA ALA A 32 8.46 -6.46 -16.40
C ALA A 32 8.17 -5.62 -15.15
N GLY A 33 7.87 -6.28 -14.03
CA GLY A 33 7.62 -5.63 -12.75
C GLY A 33 6.24 -5.94 -12.15
N ASP A 34 5.97 -5.26 -11.04
CA ASP A 34 4.73 -5.39 -10.29
C ASP A 34 3.59 -4.61 -10.96
N GLU A 35 2.36 -5.07 -10.74
CA GLU A 35 1.16 -4.39 -11.22
C GLU A 35 0.96 -3.06 -10.49
N VAL A 36 0.60 -2.01 -11.24
CA VAL A 36 0.22 -0.74 -10.67
C VAL A 36 -1.29 -0.64 -10.69
N VAL A 37 -1.89 -0.50 -9.51
CA VAL A 37 -3.35 -0.40 -9.32
C VAL A 37 -3.68 0.95 -8.72
N ILE A 38 -4.54 1.71 -9.40
CA ILE A 38 -4.94 3.06 -9.00
C ILE A 38 -6.47 3.08 -8.82
N LEU A 39 -6.91 3.30 -7.58
CA LEU A 39 -8.32 3.33 -7.21
C LEU A 39 -9.06 4.53 -7.83
N PHE A 40 -10.31 4.33 -8.22
CA PHE A 40 -11.18 5.40 -8.73
C PHE A 40 -11.47 6.48 -7.69
N THR A 41 -11.37 6.16 -6.40
CA THR A 41 -11.48 7.15 -5.30
C THR A 41 -10.40 8.23 -5.38
N ALA A 42 -9.26 7.94 -6.02
CA ALA A 42 -8.21 8.92 -6.28
C ALA A 42 -8.49 9.82 -7.51
N ASN A 43 -9.65 9.61 -8.18
CA ASN A 43 -10.05 10.25 -9.44
C ASN A 43 -8.95 10.19 -10.51
N PRO A 44 -8.52 8.98 -10.92
CA PRO A 44 -7.46 8.84 -11.89
C PRO A 44 -7.90 9.32 -13.27
N GLU A 45 -7.03 10.06 -13.95
CA GLU A 45 -7.17 10.47 -15.34
C GLU A 45 -6.09 9.76 -16.17
N VAL A 46 -6.54 8.93 -17.13
CA VAL A 46 -5.67 8.19 -18.03
C VAL A 46 -5.54 8.97 -19.33
N THR A 47 -4.33 9.48 -19.59
CA THR A 47 -3.99 10.19 -20.82
C THR A 47 -3.10 9.32 -21.70
N TYR A 48 -3.57 9.03 -22.90
CA TYR A 48 -2.76 8.36 -23.93
C TYR A 48 -1.92 9.40 -24.66
N THR A 49 -0.62 9.14 -24.75
CA THR A 49 0.33 9.96 -25.50
C THR A 49 0.73 9.24 -26.79
N ALA A 50 1.63 9.84 -27.57
CA ALA A 50 2.14 9.21 -28.79
C ALA A 50 2.98 7.94 -28.52
N THR A 51 3.60 7.84 -27.35
CA THR A 51 4.54 6.76 -27.01
C THR A 51 4.10 5.90 -25.83
N GLY A 52 3.04 6.30 -25.12
CA GLY A 52 2.65 5.58 -23.93
C GLY A 52 1.40 6.11 -23.24
N VAL A 53 1.34 5.89 -21.93
CA VAL A 53 0.21 6.25 -21.07
C VAL A 53 0.72 6.95 -19.83
N THR A 54 0.07 8.06 -19.48
CA THR A 54 0.23 8.73 -18.20
C THR A 54 -1.06 8.60 -17.41
N VAL A 55 -0.96 8.12 -16.17
CA VAL A 55 -2.08 8.11 -15.23
C VAL A 55 -1.80 9.11 -14.11
N SER A 56 -2.57 10.19 -14.11
CA SER A 56 -2.54 11.21 -13.06
C SER A 56 -3.66 10.98 -12.05
N SER A 57 -3.41 11.29 -10.78
CA SER A 57 -4.42 11.27 -9.73
C SER A 57 -4.17 12.43 -8.76
N THR A 58 -4.75 12.40 -7.55
CA THR A 58 -4.35 13.31 -6.45
C THR A 58 -2.91 13.11 -5.97
N GLN A 59 -2.26 12.00 -6.36
CA GLN A 59 -0.85 11.69 -6.13
C GLN A 59 0.01 12.00 -7.36
N ASP A 60 1.33 11.83 -7.22
CA ASP A 60 2.29 12.02 -8.31
C ASP A 60 1.92 11.18 -9.55
N PRO A 61 1.91 11.77 -10.76
CA PRO A 61 1.58 11.05 -11.98
C PRO A 61 2.57 9.92 -12.27
N VAL A 62 2.05 8.80 -12.76
CA VAL A 62 2.87 7.66 -13.22
C VAL A 62 2.78 7.57 -14.74
N SER A 63 3.92 7.41 -15.41
CA SER A 63 3.98 7.29 -16.87
C SER A 63 4.69 6.01 -17.30
N PHE A 64 4.17 5.37 -18.34
CA PHE A 64 4.71 4.16 -18.95
C PHE A 64 4.77 4.34 -20.46
N ASP A 65 5.82 3.84 -21.11
CA ASP A 65 5.87 3.68 -22.56
C ASP A 65 5.10 2.42 -22.97
N PHE A 66 4.48 2.40 -24.17
CA PHE A 66 3.70 1.25 -24.63
C PHE A 66 4.53 -0.02 -24.75
N ASP A 67 5.80 0.10 -25.10
CA ASP A 67 6.73 -1.03 -25.20
C ASP A 67 6.95 -1.73 -23.84
N ASP A 68 6.68 -1.01 -22.74
CA ASP A 68 6.82 -1.50 -21.37
C ASP A 68 5.49 -1.96 -20.76
N ILE A 69 4.38 -1.90 -21.49
CA ILE A 69 3.03 -2.28 -21.01
C ILE A 69 2.59 -3.59 -21.64
N ASP A 70 2.22 -4.58 -20.82
CA ASP A 70 1.57 -5.81 -21.27
C ASP A 70 0.06 -5.56 -21.51
N PHE A 71 -0.65 -5.03 -20.51
CA PHE A 71 -2.04 -4.61 -20.66
C PHE A 71 -2.47 -3.55 -19.64
N ILE A 72 -3.59 -2.90 -19.96
CA ILE A 72 -4.33 -1.99 -19.07
C ILE A 72 -5.76 -2.50 -18.99
N ASP A 73 -6.26 -2.70 -17.78
CA ASP A 73 -7.62 -3.16 -17.53
C ASP A 73 -8.27 -2.46 -16.33
N PHE A 74 -9.57 -2.67 -16.16
CA PHE A 74 -10.33 -2.18 -15.02
C PHE A 74 -10.70 -3.36 -14.14
N VAL A 75 -10.32 -3.29 -12.86
CA VAL A 75 -10.47 -4.41 -11.94
C VAL A 75 -11.29 -4.00 -10.72
N LYS A 76 -11.95 -4.99 -10.12
CA LYS A 76 -12.39 -4.89 -8.74
C LYS A 76 -11.16 -5.10 -7.86
N SER A 77 -10.89 -4.14 -7.00
CA SER A 77 -9.73 -4.17 -6.14
C SER A 77 -10.04 -5.00 -4.88
N ASN A 78 -9.91 -6.32 -5.02
CA ASN A 78 -10.32 -7.27 -3.98
C ASN A 78 -9.39 -7.23 -2.74
N SER A 79 -8.26 -6.52 -2.85
CA SER A 79 -7.32 -6.18 -1.79
C SER A 79 -6.31 -5.17 -2.33
N VAL A 80 -6.53 -3.88 -2.08
CA VAL A 80 -5.42 -2.91 -2.06
C VAL A 80 -5.06 -2.74 -0.60
N GLN A 81 -3.78 -2.90 -0.26
CA GLN A 81 -3.27 -2.22 0.93
C GLN A 81 -3.41 -0.73 0.64
N GLU A 82 -4.57 -0.18 0.98
CA GLU A 82 -4.69 1.23 1.24
C GLU A 82 -3.64 1.53 2.32
N VAL A 83 -2.50 2.11 1.95
CA VAL A 83 -1.68 2.82 2.93
C VAL A 83 -2.36 4.17 3.18
N ALA A 84 -3.62 4.12 3.66
CA ALA A 84 -4.23 5.22 4.39
C ALA A 84 -3.75 5.17 5.85
N GLY A 85 -2.44 5.08 6.00
CA GLY A 85 -1.75 5.43 7.22
C GLY A 85 -1.00 6.70 6.91
N THR A 86 -1.15 7.74 7.72
CA THR A 86 -0.16 8.81 7.73
C THR A 86 1.20 8.13 7.89
N SER A 87 2.08 8.27 6.90
CA SER A 87 3.34 7.53 6.90
C SER A 87 4.11 7.82 8.19
N ILE A 88 4.63 6.76 8.83
CA ILE A 88 5.48 6.89 10.00
C ILE A 88 6.62 7.83 9.62
N SER A 89 6.66 9.00 10.28
CA SER A 89 7.69 10.00 10.05
C SER A 89 8.70 9.95 11.18
N MET A 90 9.95 10.25 10.84
CA MET A 90 11.04 10.26 11.80
C MET A 90 11.90 11.50 11.56
N ARG A 91 12.08 12.30 12.60
CA ARG A 91 12.92 13.49 12.56
C ARG A 91 13.96 13.44 13.68
N VAL A 92 15.18 13.82 13.33
CA VAL A 92 16.28 13.99 14.29
C VAL A 92 16.36 15.48 14.63
N THR A 93 16.21 15.80 15.92
CA THR A 93 16.48 17.13 16.45
C THR A 93 17.81 17.12 17.24
N PRO A 94 18.32 18.27 17.69
CA PRO A 94 19.51 18.29 18.53
C PRO A 94 19.33 17.52 19.86
N GLN A 95 18.10 17.41 20.37
CA GLN A 95 17.79 16.79 21.67
C GLN A 95 17.21 15.38 21.54
N ALA A 96 16.46 15.08 20.47
CA ALA A 96 15.67 13.86 20.41
C ALA A 96 15.57 13.28 18.99
N LEU A 97 15.36 11.97 18.92
CA LEU A 97 14.78 11.30 17.77
C LEU A 97 13.27 11.24 17.99
N ILE A 98 12.51 11.91 17.14
CA ILE A 98 11.06 12.01 17.25
C ILE A 98 10.44 11.15 16.15
N ILE A 99 9.54 10.26 16.55
CA ILE A 99 8.73 9.40 15.71
C ILE A 99 7.30 9.92 15.79
N GLU A 100 6.65 10.13 14.65
CA GLU A 100 5.26 10.57 14.56
C GLU A 100 4.48 9.66 13.61
N ASN A 101 3.15 9.67 13.74
CA ASN A 101 2.24 8.85 12.94
C ASN A 101 2.43 7.33 13.09
N ALA A 102 2.93 6.89 14.23
CA ALA A 102 2.93 5.47 14.56
C ALA A 102 1.59 5.08 15.21
N GLU A 103 1.10 3.87 14.98
CA GLU A 103 -0.10 3.41 15.68
C GLU A 103 0.21 3.18 17.17
N PRO A 104 -0.66 3.62 18.10
CA PRO A 104 -0.52 3.29 19.51
C PRO A 104 -0.41 1.77 19.72
N GLY A 105 0.54 1.35 20.54
CA GLY A 105 0.90 -0.05 20.75
C GLY A 105 1.95 -0.60 19.77
N SER A 106 2.36 0.16 18.75
CA SER A 106 3.41 -0.27 17.81
C SER A 106 4.70 -0.66 18.53
N SER A 107 5.31 -1.77 18.11
CA SER A 107 6.57 -2.24 18.66
C SER A 107 7.73 -1.43 18.07
N LEU A 108 8.43 -0.69 18.93
CA LEU A 108 9.59 0.12 18.62
C LEU A 108 10.85 -0.54 19.19
N ALA A 109 11.81 -0.83 18.31
CA ALA A 109 13.12 -1.30 18.70
C ALA A 109 14.23 -0.48 18.02
N VAL A 110 15.30 -0.20 18.77
CA VAL A 110 16.50 0.49 18.26
C VAL A 110 17.69 -0.41 18.46
N PHE A 111 18.45 -0.62 17.38
CA PHE A 111 19.62 -1.48 17.35
C PHE A 111 20.87 -0.70 16.94
N ALA A 112 22.00 -1.04 17.55
CA ALA A 112 23.32 -0.68 17.03
C ALA A 112 23.68 -1.55 15.81
N LEU A 113 24.65 -1.12 15.01
CA LEU A 113 25.11 -1.88 13.83
C LEU A 113 25.72 -3.24 14.16
N ASP A 114 26.16 -3.45 15.39
CA ASP A 114 26.65 -4.75 15.87
C ASP A 114 25.53 -5.69 16.34
N GLY A 115 24.27 -5.30 16.13
CA GLY A 115 23.08 -6.10 16.45
C GLY A 115 22.60 -5.98 17.89
N ARG A 116 23.26 -5.20 18.76
CA ARG A 116 22.79 -4.97 20.14
C ARG A 116 21.52 -4.12 20.16
N THR A 117 20.52 -4.58 20.92
CA THR A 117 19.29 -3.83 21.20
C THR A 117 19.54 -2.76 22.26
N LEU A 118 19.32 -1.49 21.91
CA LEU A 118 19.49 -0.33 22.79
C LEU A 118 18.17 0.12 23.41
N LEU A 119 17.06 -0.07 22.68
CA LEU A 119 15.71 0.22 23.13
C LEU A 119 14.76 -0.85 22.58
N ASN A 120 13.82 -1.28 23.41
CA ASN A 120 12.69 -2.11 22.99
C ASN A 120 11.47 -1.72 23.83
N THR A 121 10.47 -1.12 23.20
CA THR A 121 9.29 -0.58 23.88
C THR A 121 8.08 -0.61 22.94
N SER A 122 6.88 -0.47 23.49
CA SER A 122 5.71 -0.07 22.71
C SER A 122 5.60 1.44 22.66
N ILE A 123 5.15 1.98 21.54
CA ILE A 123 4.78 3.40 21.42
C ILE A 123 3.41 3.57 22.12
N PRO A 124 3.27 4.45 23.12
CA PRO A 124 2.03 4.55 23.92
C PRO A 124 0.91 5.32 23.20
N ASP A 125 1.25 6.16 22.21
CA ASP A 125 0.33 7.05 21.50
C ASP A 125 0.75 7.15 20.02
N THR A 126 0.36 8.21 19.31
CA THR A 126 0.71 8.45 17.91
C THR A 126 2.15 8.91 17.68
N SER A 127 2.87 9.25 18.76
CA SER A 127 4.24 9.72 18.71
C SER A 127 5.11 9.13 19.82
N TYR A 128 6.42 9.09 19.58
CA TYR A 128 7.42 8.69 20.57
C TYR A 128 8.68 9.54 20.43
N SER A 129 9.28 9.91 21.57
CA SER A 129 10.51 10.68 21.60
C SER A 129 11.60 9.91 22.34
N ILE A 130 12.74 9.73 21.67
CA ILE A 130 13.93 9.12 22.25
C ILE A 130 14.95 10.23 22.48
N ASP A 131 15.33 10.45 23.74
CA ASP A 131 16.41 11.37 24.09
C ASP A 131 17.73 10.89 23.47
N ARG A 132 18.40 11.78 22.75
CA ARG A 132 19.69 11.52 22.11
C ARG A 132 20.81 11.33 23.14
N SER A 133 20.68 11.80 24.36
CA SER A 133 21.67 11.52 25.42
C SER A 133 21.85 10.01 25.67
N ARG A 134 20.83 9.21 25.33
CA ARG A 134 20.82 7.74 25.43
C ARG A 134 21.46 7.05 24.23
N LEU A 135 21.77 7.79 23.17
CA LEU A 135 22.34 7.27 21.92
C LEU A 135 23.64 8.01 21.61
N ALA A 136 24.76 7.28 21.56
CA ALA A 136 26.03 7.86 21.12
C ALA A 136 25.96 8.36 19.67
N LYS A 137 27.00 9.07 19.21
CA LYS A 137 27.13 9.34 17.77
C LYS A 137 27.37 8.03 17.03
N GLY A 138 26.68 7.86 15.91
CA GLY A 138 26.77 6.62 15.16
C GLY A 138 25.54 6.33 14.32
N VAL A 139 25.54 5.13 13.74
CA VAL A 139 24.46 4.66 12.88
C VAL A 139 23.60 3.65 13.64
N TYR A 140 22.29 3.80 13.51
CA TYR A 140 21.30 2.99 14.20
C TYR A 140 20.27 2.44 13.23
N ILE A 141 19.75 1.26 13.57
CA ILE A 141 18.59 0.67 12.91
C ILE A 141 17.40 0.86 13.84
N VAL A 142 16.36 1.55 13.36
CA VAL A 142 15.12 1.77 14.09
C VAL A 142 14.05 0.95 13.40
N LYS A 143 13.44 0.02 14.14
CA LYS A 143 12.36 -0.84 13.65
C LYS A 143 11.07 -0.48 14.35
N ILE A 144 10.03 -0.22 13.57
CA ILE A 144 8.67 0.02 14.04
C ILE A 144 7.77 -0.99 13.34
N ASN A 145 7.27 -1.98 14.09
CA ASN A 145 6.56 -3.15 13.55
C ASN A 145 7.36 -3.85 12.43
N LYS A 146 6.92 -3.73 11.17
CA LYS A 146 7.57 -4.30 9.98
C LYS A 146 8.45 -3.30 9.23
N THR A 147 8.39 -2.01 9.58
CA THR A 147 9.13 -0.93 8.91
C THR A 147 10.47 -0.72 9.59
N THR A 148 11.53 -0.57 8.80
CA THR A 148 12.91 -0.40 9.29
C THR A 148 13.55 0.83 8.68
N PHE A 149 14.18 1.64 9.52
CA PHE A 149 14.90 2.85 9.14
C PHE A 149 16.35 2.75 9.56
N LYS A 150 17.25 3.30 8.74
CA LYS A 150 18.65 3.51 9.10
C LYS A 150 18.88 4.99 9.30
N ILE A 151 19.37 5.36 10.47
CA ILE A 151 19.63 6.77 10.83
C ILE A 151 21.07 6.96 11.27
N SER A 152 21.60 8.16 11.06
CA SER A 152 22.90 8.59 11.57
C SER A 152 22.69 9.75 12.54
N LEU A 153 23.24 9.63 13.75
CA LEU A 153 23.16 10.64 14.81
C LEU A 153 24.53 11.28 15.09
#